data_AF-A0A2E6N0E2-F1
#
_entry.id   AF-A0A2E6N0E2-F1
#
_cell.length_a   1.000
_cell.length_b   1.000
_cell.length_c   1.000
_cell.angle_alpha   90.00
_cell.angle_beta   90.00
_cell.angle_gamma   90.00
#
_symmetry.space_group_name_H-M   'P 1'
#
loop_
_entity.id
_entity.type
_entity.pdbx_description
1 polymer ?
#
loop_
_entity_poly.entity_id
_entity_poly.type
_entity_poly.pdbx_seq_one_letter_code
_entity_poly.pdbx_strand_id
1 'polypeptide(L)'
;MARFALCLVAFLLGAMVALGGEPKIRQLEFYSLAPDTQVVLRTKSRVITLDMVDPAEGEVLIRTSSDGETFNEPRTAFLLGATKGKQQGALSLVEMGVVRAGLKLELGLGNLLVANRVHTSEITSIELRLK
;
A
#
# COMPACT_ATOMS: atom_id res chain seq x y z
N MET A 1 48.49 27.88 -5.90
CA MET A 1 47.13 27.55 -6.39
C MET A 1 46.78 26.10 -6.04
N ALA A 2 46.46 25.81 -4.77
CA ALA A 2 46.22 24.42 -4.31
C ALA A 2 45.16 24.30 -3.20
N ARG A 3 44.29 25.31 -3.04
CA ARG A 3 43.25 25.33 -1.98
C ARG A 3 41.82 25.11 -2.50
N PHE A 4 41.60 25.19 -3.82
CA PHE A 4 40.27 25.01 -4.42
C PHE A 4 39.90 23.54 -4.70
N ALA A 5 40.90 22.65 -4.86
CA ALA A 5 40.65 21.25 -5.18
C ALA A 5 40.10 20.41 -4.01
N LEU A 6 40.33 20.83 -2.76
CA LEU A 6 39.98 20.03 -1.58
C LEU A 6 38.49 20.10 -1.20
N CYS A 7 37.80 21.21 -1.49
CA CYS A 7 36.37 21.35 -1.20
C CYS A 7 35.48 20.59 -2.18
N LEU A 8 35.91 20.43 -3.45
CA LEU A 8 35.11 19.74 -4.46
C LEU A 8 35.01 18.23 -4.19
N VAL A 9 36.07 17.63 -3.63
CA VAL A 9 36.10 16.20 -3.28
C VAL A 9 35.22 15.91 -2.06
N ALA A 10 35.20 16.80 -1.07
CA ALA A 10 34.31 16.68 0.09
C ALA A 10 32.83 16.81 -0.28
N PHE A 11 32.50 17.63 -1.28
CA PHE A 11 31.13 17.79 -1.77
C PHE A 11 30.63 16.56 -2.54
N LEU A 12 31.51 15.87 -3.28
CA LEU A 12 31.17 14.65 -4.02
C LEU A 12 31.02 13.41 -3.11
N LEU A 13 31.75 13.35 -1.99
CA LEU A 13 31.61 12.26 -1.00
C LEU A 13 30.34 12.39 -0.14
N GLY A 14 29.85 13.61 0.09
CA GLY A 14 28.61 13.84 0.85
C GLY A 14 27.32 13.43 0.12
N ALA A 15 27.35 13.35 -1.22
CA ALA A 15 26.18 13.03 -2.04
C ALA A 15 25.85 11.52 -2.06
N MET A 16 26.81 10.63 -1.77
CA MET A 16 26.57 9.18 -1.81
C MET A 16 25.87 8.64 -0.56
N VAL A 17 25.87 9.37 0.56
CA VAL A 17 25.29 8.89 1.84
C VAL A 17 23.78 9.11 1.92
N ALA A 18 23.20 9.92 1.03
CA ALA A 18 21.77 10.25 1.05
C ALA A 18 20.86 9.24 0.31
N LEU A 19 21.40 8.19 -0.29
CA LEU A 19 20.67 7.26 -1.16
C LEU A 19 20.23 5.94 -0.49
N GLY A 20 20.44 5.79 0.82
CA GLY A 20 20.23 4.51 1.54
C GLY A 20 18.79 4.16 1.92
N GLY A 21 17.77 4.89 1.44
CA GLY A 21 16.37 4.59 1.75
C GLY A 21 15.58 4.35 0.47
N GLU A 22 15.03 3.14 0.31
CA GLU A 22 14.01 2.91 -0.70
C GLU A 22 12.85 3.92 -0.53
N PRO A 23 12.36 4.53 -1.61
CA PRO A 23 11.29 5.51 -1.52
C PRO A 23 10.04 4.84 -0.93
N LYS A 24 9.62 5.31 0.25
CA LYS A 24 8.41 4.82 0.90
C LYS A 24 7.17 5.31 0.15
N ILE A 25 6.40 4.38 -0.39
CA ILE A 25 5.11 4.67 -1.02
C ILE A 25 4.12 5.12 0.06
N ARG A 26 3.68 6.39 -0.01
CA ARG A 26 2.68 6.95 0.92
C ARG A 26 1.25 6.72 0.46
N GLN A 27 1.06 6.70 -0.86
CA GLN A 27 -0.22 6.58 -1.52
C GLN A 27 -0.02 5.82 -2.82
N LEU A 28 -1.02 5.03 -3.17
CA LEU A 28 -1.11 4.26 -4.39
C LEU A 28 -2.52 4.41 -4.97
N GLU A 29 -2.62 4.83 -6.22
CA GLU A 29 -3.87 4.74 -6.99
C GLU A 29 -3.90 3.36 -7.66
N PHE A 30 -4.84 2.51 -7.25
CA PHE A 30 -4.83 1.12 -7.73
C PHE A 30 -5.45 0.95 -9.11
N TYR A 31 -6.26 1.91 -9.59
CA TYR A 31 -6.80 1.90 -10.95
C TYR A 31 -5.73 2.04 -12.04
N SER A 32 -4.55 2.59 -11.71
CA SER A 32 -3.43 2.74 -12.64
C SER A 32 -2.46 1.56 -12.63
N LEU A 33 -2.71 0.53 -11.82
CA LEU A 33 -1.85 -0.65 -11.75
C LEU A 33 -2.09 -1.56 -12.94
N ALA A 34 -1.07 -2.34 -13.31
CA ALA A 34 -1.26 -3.45 -14.23
C ALA A 34 -1.91 -4.64 -13.51
N PRO A 35 -2.69 -5.48 -14.21
CA PRO A 35 -2.99 -6.84 -13.76
C PRO A 35 -1.71 -7.58 -13.34
N ASP A 36 -1.84 -8.54 -12.44
CA ASP A 36 -0.75 -9.33 -11.83
C ASP A 36 0.25 -8.55 -10.96
N THR A 37 0.13 -7.22 -10.86
CA THR A 37 0.88 -6.44 -9.87
C THR A 37 0.52 -6.92 -8.48
N GLN A 38 1.52 -7.23 -7.66
CA GLN A 38 1.30 -7.54 -6.26
C GLN A 38 1.53 -6.30 -5.41
N VAL A 39 0.50 -5.90 -4.67
CA VAL A 39 0.60 -4.89 -3.62
C VAL A 39 0.74 -5.60 -2.28
N VAL A 40 1.78 -5.28 -1.51
CA VAL A 40 1.95 -5.78 -0.14
C VAL A 40 1.71 -4.65 0.84
N LEU A 41 0.71 -4.83 1.69
CA LEU A 41 0.34 -3.90 2.74
C LEU A 41 0.73 -4.47 4.08
N ARG A 42 1.39 -3.65 4.91
CA ARG A 42 1.59 -3.99 6.32
C ARG A 42 0.65 -3.15 7.16
N THR A 43 0.12 -3.78 8.19
CA THR A 43 -0.63 -3.12 9.26
C THR A 43 0.04 -3.45 10.58
N LYS A 44 -0.46 -2.89 11.70
CA LYS A 44 0.07 -3.21 13.03
C LYS A 44 -0.02 -4.69 13.42
N SER A 45 -0.91 -5.45 12.79
CA SER A 45 -1.25 -6.82 13.22
C SER A 45 -1.11 -7.88 12.12
N ARG A 46 -1.01 -7.46 10.84
CA ARG A 46 -1.08 -8.37 9.70
C ARG A 46 -0.30 -7.84 8.51
N VAL A 47 0.20 -8.76 7.71
CA VAL A 47 0.62 -8.54 6.32
C VAL A 47 -0.53 -8.96 5.41
N ILE A 48 -0.84 -8.13 4.42
CA ILE A 48 -1.91 -8.35 3.45
C ILE A 48 -1.27 -8.28 2.06
N THR A 49 -1.46 -9.30 1.24
CA THR A 49 -1.06 -9.28 -0.17
C THR A 49 -2.30 -9.15 -1.03
N LEU A 50 -2.23 -8.28 -2.04
CA LEU A 50 -3.27 -8.02 -3.01
C LEU A 50 -2.65 -8.29 -4.39
N ASP A 51 -2.97 -9.42 -4.98
CA ASP A 51 -2.61 -9.68 -6.38
C ASP A 51 -3.71 -9.06 -7.26
N MET A 52 -3.38 -8.04 -8.05
CA MET A 52 -4.33 -7.36 -8.93
C MET A 52 -4.86 -8.31 -10.01
N VAL A 53 -6.17 -8.47 -10.10
CA VAL A 53 -6.83 -9.27 -11.15
C VAL A 53 -7.40 -8.32 -12.21
N ASP A 54 -8.31 -7.45 -11.78
CA ASP A 54 -8.87 -6.38 -12.60
C ASP A 54 -8.74 -5.05 -11.84
N PRO A 55 -7.68 -4.27 -12.13
CA PRO A 55 -7.49 -2.96 -11.53
C PRO A 55 -8.66 -1.99 -11.73
N ALA A 56 -9.34 -2.01 -12.87
CA ALA A 56 -10.42 -1.08 -13.20
C ALA A 56 -11.65 -1.29 -12.31
N GLU A 57 -11.94 -2.55 -11.96
CA GLU A 57 -12.99 -2.93 -11.01
C GLU A 57 -12.51 -2.99 -9.55
N GLY A 58 -11.21 -2.80 -9.32
CA GLY A 58 -10.57 -2.99 -8.02
C GLY A 58 -10.55 -4.44 -7.56
N GLU A 59 -10.69 -5.41 -8.47
CA GLU A 59 -10.70 -6.84 -8.16
C GLU A 59 -9.28 -7.35 -7.87
N VAL A 60 -9.14 -8.07 -6.75
CA VAL A 60 -7.89 -8.64 -6.29
C VAL A 60 -8.07 -10.03 -5.72
N LEU A 61 -7.01 -10.84 -5.77
CA LEU A 61 -6.85 -11.98 -4.87
C LEU A 61 -6.15 -11.53 -3.61
N ILE A 62 -6.87 -11.52 -2.48
CA ILE A 62 -6.35 -11.14 -1.17
C ILE A 62 -5.85 -12.36 -0.41
N ARG A 63 -4.66 -12.25 0.18
CA ARG A 63 -4.19 -13.13 1.26
C ARG A 63 -3.77 -12.30 2.48
N THR A 64 -3.85 -12.90 3.65
CA THR A 64 -3.43 -12.29 4.91
C THR A 64 -2.56 -13.25 5.71
N SER A 65 -1.61 -12.68 6.42
CA SER A 65 -0.69 -13.38 7.30
C SER A 65 -0.53 -12.59 8.60
N SER A 66 -0.40 -13.30 9.73
CA SER A 66 -0.10 -12.69 11.04
C SER A 66 1.39 -12.53 11.30
N ASP A 67 2.23 -13.36 10.67
CA ASP A 67 3.68 -13.40 10.85
C ASP A 67 4.46 -12.85 9.65
N GLY A 68 3.80 -12.70 8.50
CA GLY A 68 4.41 -12.31 7.23
C GLY A 68 4.99 -13.47 6.43
N GLU A 69 4.91 -14.71 6.95
CA GLU A 69 5.51 -15.91 6.36
C GLU A 69 4.43 -16.88 5.88
N THR A 70 3.45 -17.18 6.75
CA THR A 70 2.35 -18.11 6.42
C THR A 70 1.11 -17.33 6.02
N PHE A 71 0.68 -17.49 4.78
CA PHE A 71 -0.51 -16.85 4.24
C PHE A 71 -1.69 -17.82 4.18
N ASN A 72 -2.88 -17.30 4.41
CA ASN A 72 -4.11 -18.05 4.17
C ASN A 72 -4.37 -18.28 2.67
N GLU A 73 -5.33 -19.16 2.40
CA GLU A 73 -5.84 -19.36 1.04
C GLU A 73 -6.35 -18.04 0.43
N PRO A 74 -6.06 -17.78 -0.87
CA PRO A 74 -6.53 -16.59 -1.55
C PRO A 74 -8.04 -16.52 -1.61
N ARG A 75 -8.57 -15.30 -1.50
CA ARG A 75 -9.99 -15.00 -1.68
C ARG A 75 -10.13 -13.84 -2.63
N THR A 76 -11.20 -13.82 -3.41
CA THR A 76 -11.54 -12.62 -4.20
C THR A 76 -11.99 -11.50 -3.26
N ALA A 77 -11.50 -10.29 -3.52
CA ALA A 77 -11.96 -9.07 -2.88
C ALA A 77 -12.03 -7.92 -3.88
N PHE A 78 -12.80 -6.89 -3.54
CA PHE A 78 -12.96 -5.69 -4.34
C PHE A 78 -12.56 -4.48 -3.51
N LEU A 79 -11.55 -3.76 -3.96
CA LEU A 79 -11.03 -2.57 -3.29
C LEU A 79 -11.98 -1.39 -3.50
N LEU A 80 -12.28 -0.65 -2.43
CA LEU A 80 -12.99 0.63 -2.55
C LEU A 80 -12.01 1.79 -2.47
N GLY A 81 -11.31 1.92 -1.34
CA GLY A 81 -10.47 3.09 -1.12
C GLY A 81 -10.03 3.32 0.31
N ALA A 82 -9.28 4.39 0.51
CA ALA A 82 -8.70 4.74 1.79
C ALA A 82 -9.70 5.45 2.69
N THR A 83 -9.73 5.12 3.97
CA THR A 83 -10.69 5.69 4.92
C THR A 83 -10.12 5.80 6.33
N LYS A 84 -10.66 6.73 7.13
CA LYS A 84 -10.47 6.76 8.59
C LYS A 84 -11.35 5.72 9.31
N GLY A 85 -12.27 5.07 8.59
CA GLY A 85 -13.33 4.21 9.12
C GLY A 85 -14.57 5.02 9.52
N LYS A 86 -15.44 4.42 10.34
CA LYS A 86 -16.69 5.06 10.77
C LYS A 86 -16.44 6.42 11.44
N GLN A 87 -16.98 7.50 10.87
CA GLN A 87 -17.06 8.80 11.53
C GLN A 87 -18.38 8.93 12.30
N GLN A 88 -18.44 9.84 13.29
CA GLN A 88 -19.67 10.10 14.05
C GLN A 88 -20.79 10.53 13.07
N GLY A 89 -21.98 9.92 13.20
CA GLY A 89 -23.13 10.23 12.34
C GLY A 89 -23.36 9.30 11.14
N ALA A 90 -22.78 8.09 11.16
CA ALA A 90 -23.01 6.99 10.20
C ALA A 90 -22.40 7.15 8.78
N LEU A 91 -21.80 8.30 8.46
CA LEU A 91 -21.08 8.48 7.20
C LEU A 91 -19.61 8.10 7.36
N SER A 92 -19.12 7.19 6.52
CA SER A 92 -17.70 6.89 6.35
C SER A 92 -17.25 7.57 5.06
N LEU A 93 -16.30 8.50 5.16
CA LEU A 93 -15.66 9.07 3.98
C LEU A 93 -14.59 8.09 3.46
N VAL A 94 -14.72 7.72 2.19
CA VAL A 94 -13.80 6.83 1.49
C VAL A 94 -13.22 7.58 0.30
N GLU A 95 -11.89 7.67 0.25
CA GLU A 95 -11.13 8.14 -0.90
C GLU A 95 -11.01 6.99 -1.90
N MET A 96 -11.93 6.94 -2.86
CA MET A 96 -12.05 5.85 -3.83
C MET A 96 -10.79 5.69 -4.69
N GLY A 97 -10.44 4.45 -5.03
CA GLY A 97 -9.31 4.17 -5.93
C GLY A 97 -7.93 4.25 -5.28
N VAL A 98 -7.87 4.56 -3.98
CA VAL A 98 -6.62 4.88 -3.28
C VAL A 98 -6.34 3.90 -2.15
N VAL A 99 -5.08 3.46 -2.06
CA VAL A 99 -4.49 2.90 -0.84
C VAL A 99 -3.54 3.92 -0.25
N ARG A 100 -3.64 4.20 1.05
CA ARG A 100 -2.84 5.26 1.71
C ARG A 100 -2.29 4.77 3.04
N ALA A 101 -0.98 4.95 3.24
CA ALA A 101 -0.33 4.71 4.53
C ALA A 101 -0.87 5.71 5.58
N GLY A 102 -1.09 5.24 6.80
CA GLY A 102 -1.72 5.99 7.88
C GLY A 102 -3.26 5.98 7.84
N LEU A 103 -3.88 5.34 6.86
CA LEU A 103 -5.33 5.12 6.79
C LEU A 103 -5.66 3.62 6.75
N LYS A 104 -6.95 3.30 6.90
CA LYS A 104 -7.50 1.96 6.65
C LYS A 104 -7.85 1.85 5.17
N LEU A 105 -7.91 0.62 4.66
CA LEU A 105 -8.48 0.31 3.36
C LEU A 105 -9.88 -0.29 3.56
N GLU A 106 -10.87 0.27 2.87
CA GLU A 106 -12.19 -0.35 2.72
C GLU A 106 -12.19 -1.28 1.51
N LEU A 107 -12.69 -2.49 1.72
CA LEU A 107 -12.80 -3.52 0.69
C LEU A 107 -14.01 -4.41 0.94
N GLY A 108 -14.58 -4.96 -0.12
CA GLY A 108 -15.62 -5.98 -0.08
C GLY A 108 -15.03 -7.37 -0.26
N LEU A 109 -15.36 -8.32 0.63
CA LEU A 109 -14.94 -9.72 0.46
C LEU A 109 -15.92 -10.42 -0.48
N GLY A 110 -15.43 -10.90 -1.63
CA GLY A 110 -16.23 -11.56 -2.68
C GLY A 110 -17.19 -10.64 -3.46
N ASN A 111 -17.69 -9.55 -2.90
CA ASN A 111 -18.46 -8.51 -3.59
C ASN A 111 -18.52 -7.19 -2.78
N LEU A 112 -19.10 -6.15 -3.37
CA LEU A 112 -19.20 -4.79 -2.80
C LEU A 112 -20.47 -4.52 -1.95
N LEU A 113 -21.29 -5.55 -1.66
CA LEU A 113 -22.47 -5.40 -0.80
C LEU A 113 -22.04 -4.92 0.59
N VAL A 114 -22.82 -4.00 1.18
CA VAL A 114 -22.49 -3.36 2.47
C VAL A 114 -22.18 -4.38 3.58
N ALA A 115 -22.90 -5.51 3.61
CA ALA A 115 -22.70 -6.57 4.59
C ALA A 115 -21.33 -7.28 4.49
N ASN A 116 -20.70 -7.22 3.32
CA ASN A 116 -19.40 -7.84 3.04
C ASN A 116 -18.25 -6.83 3.06
N ARG A 117 -18.54 -5.55 3.31
CA ARG A 117 -17.54 -4.50 3.42
C ARG A 117 -16.85 -4.56 4.77
N VAL A 118 -15.53 -4.56 4.72
CA VAL A 118 -14.66 -4.58 5.88
C VAL A 118 -13.61 -3.48 5.78
N HIS A 119 -13.04 -3.12 6.92
CA HIS A 119 -11.90 -2.22 7.00
C HIS A 119 -10.68 -2.99 7.48
N THR A 120 -9.53 -2.73 6.87
CA THR A 120 -8.26 -3.15 7.44
C THR A 120 -7.97 -2.39 8.75
N SER A 121 -7.00 -2.88 9.51
CA SER A 121 -6.25 -2.01 10.42
C SER A 121 -5.51 -0.93 9.62
N GLU A 122 -5.06 0.12 10.30
CA GLU A 122 -4.27 1.18 9.67
C GLU A 122 -3.03 0.61 8.97
N ILE A 123 -2.82 1.03 7.72
CA ILE A 123 -1.71 0.61 6.87
C ILE A 123 -0.46 1.38 7.28
N THR A 124 0.61 0.66 7.62
CA THR A 124 1.89 1.21 8.05
C THR A 124 2.92 1.26 6.93
N SER A 125 2.81 0.37 5.93
CA SER A 125 3.63 0.42 4.72
C SER A 125 2.90 -0.15 3.51
N ILE A 126 3.32 0.32 2.33
CA ILE A 126 2.86 -0.13 1.03
C ILE A 126 4.13 -0.48 0.23
N GLU A 127 4.16 -1.67 -0.35
CA GLU A 127 5.20 -2.15 -1.25
C GLU A 127 4.55 -2.63 -2.55
N LEU A 128 5.19 -2.36 -3.69
CA LEU A 128 4.80 -2.93 -4.98
C LEU A 128 5.82 -3.98 -5.38
N ARG A 129 5.34 -5.15 -5.83
CA ARG A 129 6.16 -6.23 -6.35
C ARG A 129 5.67 -6.59 -7.74
N LEU A 130 6.59 -6.59 -8.69
CA LEU A 130 6.36 -7.16 -10.00
C LEU A 130 6.54 -8.68 -9.86
N LYS A 131 5.59 -9.44 -10.40
CA LYS A 131 5.75 -10.89 -10.56
C LYS A 131 6.47 -11.21 -11.86
#